data_AF-A0A1F6HW90-F1
#
_entry.id   AF-A0A1F6HW90-F1
#
_cell.length_a   1.000
_cell.length_b   1.000
_cell.length_c   1.000
_cell.angle_alpha   90.00
_cell.angle_beta   90.00
_cell.angle_gamma   90.00
#
_symmetry.space_group_name_H-M   'P 1'
#
loop_
_entity.id
_entity.type
_entity.pdbx_description
1 polymer ?
#
loop_
_entity_poly.entity_id
_entity_poly.type
_entity_poly.pdbx_seq_one_letter_code
_entity_poly.pdbx_strand_id
1 'polypeptide(L)'
;MTEGKAKKENKKVLIIIVVMVLALLTGLFYWFQWRPMQIRKECYKLSFGKVEGWIEENTKNYEWAPGKEWHALEGNASGKWGWKYTIPESKETVEYWFKRCLTEKGLEGRF
;
A
#
# COMPACT_ATOMS: atom_id res chain seq x y z
N MET A 1 15.33 -53.51 -33.03
CA MET A 1 15.84 -52.88 -31.79
C MET A 1 15.83 -51.34 -31.86
N THR A 2 14.76 -50.70 -32.34
CA THR A 2 14.71 -49.22 -32.51
C THR A 2 13.61 -48.53 -31.69
N GLU A 3 12.61 -49.26 -31.20
CA GLU A 3 11.45 -48.68 -30.48
C GLU A 3 11.80 -48.06 -29.12
N GLY A 4 12.88 -48.51 -28.47
CA GLY A 4 13.30 -47.99 -27.16
C GLY A 4 13.88 -46.57 -27.19
N LYS A 5 14.47 -46.13 -28.32
CA LYS A 5 15.09 -44.80 -28.42
C LYS A 5 14.05 -43.69 -28.60
N ALA A 6 13.00 -43.94 -29.38
CA ALA A 6 11.95 -42.94 -29.64
C ALA A 6 11.16 -42.56 -28.37
N LYS A 7 10.89 -43.54 -27.48
CA LYS A 7 10.15 -43.30 -26.23
C LYS A 7 10.92 -42.44 -25.22
N LYS A 8 12.26 -42.45 -25.28
CA LYS A 8 13.13 -41.69 -24.36
C LYS A 8 13.21 -40.20 -24.71
N GLU A 9 13.16 -39.85 -25.99
CA GLU A 9 13.22 -38.46 -26.45
C GLU A 9 11.92 -37.69 -26.13
N ASN A 10 10.75 -38.32 -26.30
CA ASN A 10 9.47 -37.69 -25.97
C ASN A 10 9.33 -37.35 -24.47
N LYS A 11 9.93 -38.14 -23.59
CA LYS A 11 9.91 -37.87 -22.14
C LYS A 11 10.70 -36.62 -21.77
N LYS A 12 11.82 -36.35 -22.46
CA LYS A 12 12.63 -35.14 -22.23
C LYS A 12 11.89 -33.89 -22.70
N VAL A 13 11.26 -33.95 -23.88
CA VAL A 13 10.46 -32.85 -24.43
C VAL A 13 9.29 -32.50 -23.50
N LEU A 14 8.58 -33.51 -22.99
CA LEU A 14 7.50 -33.29 -22.02
C LEU A 14 7.99 -32.60 -20.75
N ILE A 15 9.14 -33.03 -20.19
CA ILE A 15 9.71 -32.41 -18.99
C ILE A 15 10.06 -30.93 -19.24
N ILE A 16 10.67 -30.61 -20.40
CA ILE A 16 11.03 -29.22 -20.74
C ILE A 16 9.78 -28.35 -20.83
N ILE A 17 8.72 -28.83 -21.48
CA ILE A 17 7.45 -28.09 -21.58
C ILE A 17 6.86 -27.85 -20.19
N VAL A 18 6.82 -28.87 -19.33
CA VAL A 18 6.30 -28.74 -17.96
C VAL A 18 7.09 -27.69 -17.16
N VAL A 19 8.42 -27.70 -17.25
CA VAL A 19 9.27 -26.69 -16.58
C VAL A 19 9.00 -25.29 -17.11
N MET A 20 8.85 -25.14 -18.43
CA MET A 20 8.54 -23.85 -19.05
C MET A 20 7.18 -23.31 -18.60
N VAL A 21 6.16 -24.18 -18.56
CA VAL A 21 4.83 -23.81 -18.06
C VAL A 21 4.89 -23.40 -16.59
N LEU A 22 5.61 -24.15 -15.74
CA LEU A 22 5.78 -23.80 -14.34
C LEU A 22 6.47 -22.44 -14.16
N ALA A 23 7.50 -22.14 -14.97
CA ALA A 23 8.18 -20.84 -14.93
C ALA A 23 7.25 -19.69 -15.34
N LEU A 24 6.38 -19.89 -16.33
CA LEU A 24 5.38 -18.89 -16.71
C LEU A 24 4.34 -18.68 -15.60
N LEU A 25 3.86 -19.76 -14.97
CA LEU A 25 2.89 -19.67 -13.88
C LEU A 25 3.46 -18.95 -12.64
N THR A 26 4.70 -19.23 -12.26
CA THR A 26 5.34 -18.54 -11.13
C THR A 26 5.61 -17.07 -11.44
N GLY A 27 6.02 -16.75 -12.67
CA GLY A 27 6.17 -15.36 -13.13
C GLY A 27 4.85 -14.57 -13.07
N LEU A 28 3.76 -15.18 -13.55
CA LEU A 28 2.42 -14.58 -13.47
C LEU A 28 1.97 -14.43 -12.01
N PHE A 29 2.13 -15.46 -11.18
CA PHE A 29 1.80 -15.40 -9.77
C PHE A 29 2.56 -14.29 -9.04
N TYR A 30 3.87 -14.16 -9.29
CA TYR A 30 4.68 -13.08 -8.73
C TYR A 30 4.15 -11.69 -9.12
N TRP A 31 3.82 -11.51 -10.41
CA TRP A 31 3.36 -10.21 -10.91
C TRP A 31 1.97 -9.82 -10.42
N PHE A 32 1.04 -10.77 -10.36
CA PHE A 32 -0.37 -10.49 -10.03
C PHE A 32 -0.72 -10.64 -8.55
N GLN A 33 -0.09 -11.57 -7.83
CA GLN A 33 -0.42 -11.84 -6.43
C GLN A 33 0.60 -11.19 -5.49
N TRP A 34 1.89 -11.48 -5.68
CA TRP A 34 2.93 -11.05 -4.73
C TRP A 34 3.18 -9.54 -4.76
N ARG A 35 3.37 -8.96 -5.95
CA ARG A 35 3.68 -7.52 -6.09
C ARG A 35 2.58 -6.62 -5.52
N PRO A 36 1.28 -6.79 -5.84
CA PRO A 36 0.23 -5.94 -5.27
C PRO A 36 0.08 -6.11 -3.75
N MET A 37 0.28 -7.31 -3.23
CA MET A 37 0.24 -7.57 -1.78
C MET A 37 1.32 -6.78 -1.04
N GLN A 38 2.55 -6.76 -1.56
CA GLN A 38 3.65 -6.01 -0.97
C GLN A 38 3.39 -4.49 -0.99
N ILE A 39 2.91 -3.96 -2.12
CA ILE A 39 2.60 -2.54 -2.24
C ILE A 39 1.48 -2.15 -1.26
N ARG A 40 0.43 -2.97 -1.11
CA ARG A 40 -0.64 -2.71 -0.11
C ARG A 40 -0.09 -2.68 1.31
N LYS A 41 0.80 -3.60 1.69
CA LYS A 41 1.44 -3.60 3.02
C LYS A 41 2.28 -2.34 3.25
N GLU A 42 3.08 -1.96 2.25
CA GLU A 42 3.90 -0.74 2.29
C GLU A 42 3.01 0.51 2.42
N CYS A 43 1.99 0.64 1.59
CA CYS A 43 1.06 1.76 1.62
C CYS A 43 0.30 1.85 2.94
N TYR A 44 -0.12 0.71 3.51
CA TYR A 44 -0.79 0.70 4.81
C TYR A 44 0.16 1.27 5.87
N LYS A 45 1.39 0.76 5.96
CA LYS A 45 2.40 1.25 6.92
C LYS A 45 2.70 2.75 6.75
N LEU A 46 2.84 3.22 5.52
CA LEU A 46 3.07 4.64 5.22
C LEU A 46 1.87 5.51 5.62
N SER A 47 0.65 5.00 5.49
CA SER A 47 -0.58 5.75 5.79
C SER A 47 -0.73 5.98 7.28
N PHE A 48 -0.45 4.98 8.12
CA PHE A 48 -0.42 5.16 9.58
C PHE A 48 0.65 6.17 9.99
N GLY A 49 1.88 6.04 9.48
CA GLY A 49 2.95 6.98 9.79
C GLY A 49 2.63 8.42 9.37
N LYS A 50 1.94 8.61 8.23
CA LYS A 50 1.47 9.93 7.81
C LYS A 50 0.40 10.49 8.74
N VAL A 51 -0.61 9.69 9.11
CA VAL A 51 -1.66 10.15 10.02
C VAL A 51 -1.08 10.49 11.38
N GLU A 52 -0.24 9.62 11.96
CA GLU A 52 0.40 9.84 13.26
C GLU A 52 1.30 11.07 13.28
N GLY A 53 2.24 11.18 12.33
CA GLY A 53 3.15 12.32 12.27
C GLY A 53 2.41 13.65 12.04
N TRP A 54 1.31 13.60 11.29
CA TRP A 54 0.52 14.77 11.00
C TRP A 54 -0.38 15.19 12.19
N ILE A 55 -0.93 14.23 12.94
CA ILE A 55 -1.60 14.49 14.23
C ILE A 55 -0.61 15.11 15.22
N GLU A 56 0.60 14.56 15.32
CA GLU A 56 1.64 15.02 16.23
C GLU A 56 2.10 16.45 15.92
N GLU A 57 2.38 16.75 14.63
CA GLU A 57 2.77 18.09 14.17
C GLU A 57 1.69 19.13 14.50
N ASN A 58 0.41 18.80 14.28
CA ASN A 58 -0.70 19.67 14.60
C ASN A 58 -0.92 19.85 16.11
N THR A 59 -0.57 18.85 16.92
CA THR A 59 -0.79 18.90 18.38
C THR A 59 0.31 19.67 19.10
N LYS A 60 1.53 19.69 18.57
CA LYS A 60 2.69 20.33 19.22
C LYS A 60 2.88 21.80 18.89
N ASN A 61 2.27 22.30 17.81
CA ASN A 61 2.50 23.67 17.34
C ASN A 61 1.34 24.60 17.72
N TYR A 62 1.44 25.22 18.90
CA TYR A 62 0.43 26.15 19.44
C TYR A 62 0.55 27.59 18.92
N GLU A 63 1.59 27.89 18.13
CA GLU A 63 1.80 29.24 17.59
C GLU A 63 0.83 29.54 16.44
N TRP A 64 0.43 30.81 16.32
CA TRP A 64 -0.39 31.26 15.20
C TRP A 64 0.36 31.13 13.87
N ALA A 65 -0.33 30.63 12.84
CA ALA A 65 0.16 30.59 11.47
C ALA A 65 -1.01 30.76 10.49
N PRO A 66 -0.79 31.28 9.27
CA PRO A 66 -1.83 31.38 8.25
C PRO A 66 -2.50 30.03 7.97
N GLY A 67 -3.84 30.01 8.01
CA GLY A 67 -4.64 28.79 7.80
C GLY A 67 -4.93 27.96 9.05
N LYS A 68 -4.43 28.37 10.22
CA LYS A 68 -4.85 27.79 11.52
C LYS A 68 -6.12 28.48 12.03
N GLU A 69 -6.97 27.70 12.67
CA GLU A 69 -8.17 28.14 13.37
C GLU A 69 -8.00 27.92 14.88
N TRP A 70 -8.72 28.73 15.67
CA TRP A 70 -8.66 28.67 17.13
C TRP A 70 -9.62 27.59 17.63
N HIS A 71 -9.08 26.51 18.21
CA HIS A 71 -9.84 25.35 18.66
C HIS A 71 -9.50 24.97 20.10
N ALA A 72 -10.41 24.27 20.77
CA ALA A 72 -10.12 23.62 22.04
C ALA A 72 -9.20 22.41 21.79
N LEU A 73 -8.08 22.34 22.52
CA LEU A 73 -7.09 21.28 22.40
C LEU A 73 -7.48 20.03 23.21
N GLU A 74 -8.34 20.19 24.21
CA GLU A 74 -8.89 19.11 25.04
C GLU A 74 -10.42 19.25 25.12
N GLY A 75 -11.13 18.12 25.09
CA GLY A 75 -12.59 18.04 24.90
C GLY A 75 -13.46 18.50 26.08
N ASN A 76 -12.99 19.40 26.94
CA ASN A 76 -13.76 20.00 28.02
C ASN A 76 -13.84 21.53 27.86
N ALA A 77 -14.92 22.13 28.37
CA ALA A 77 -15.16 23.57 28.28
C ALA A 77 -14.09 24.43 28.98
N SER A 78 -13.26 23.82 29.83
CA SER A 78 -12.12 24.40 30.54
C SER A 78 -10.75 24.04 29.92
N GLY A 79 -10.74 23.39 28.75
CA GLY A 79 -9.55 22.87 28.11
C GLY A 79 -8.61 23.96 27.61
N LYS A 80 -7.34 23.58 27.39
CA LYS A 80 -6.35 24.47 26.76
C LYS A 80 -6.83 24.82 25.35
N TRP A 81 -6.73 26.08 24.97
CA TRP A 81 -7.04 26.54 23.62
C TRP A 81 -5.76 26.81 22.84
N GLY A 82 -5.80 26.61 21.53
CA GLY A 82 -4.65 26.82 20.67
C GLY A 82 -5.02 26.99 19.21
N TRP A 83 -4.04 27.43 18.43
CA TRP A 83 -4.14 27.49 16.98
C TRP A 83 -3.82 26.12 16.39
N LYS A 84 -4.77 25.53 15.65
CA LYS A 84 -4.58 24.26 14.94
C LYS A 84 -5.09 24.39 13.51
N TYR A 85 -4.52 23.67 12.54
CA TYR A 85 -5.11 23.63 11.21
C TYR A 85 -6.48 22.95 11.27
N THR A 86 -7.44 23.48 10.51
CA THR A 86 -8.70 22.78 10.27
C THR A 86 -8.48 21.74 9.20
N ILE A 87 -8.72 20.51 9.60
CA ILE A 87 -8.30 19.32 8.89
C ILE A 87 -9.57 18.79 8.27
N PRO A 88 -9.63 18.61 6.94
CA PRO A 88 -10.73 17.86 6.37
C PRO A 88 -10.72 16.47 7.00
N GLU A 89 -11.83 16.04 7.60
CA GLU A 89 -11.92 14.71 8.25
C GLU A 89 -11.39 13.60 7.34
N SER A 90 -11.62 13.72 6.03
CA SER A 90 -11.09 12.80 5.04
C SER A 90 -9.57 12.60 5.12
N LYS A 91 -8.79 13.65 5.40
CA LYS A 91 -7.32 13.61 5.47
C LYS A 91 -6.78 13.08 6.81
N GLU A 92 -7.61 13.01 7.84
CA GLU A 92 -7.27 12.33 9.10
C GLU A 92 -7.39 10.81 8.97
N THR A 93 -8.08 10.32 7.93
CA THR A 93 -8.27 8.89 7.75
C THR A 93 -7.02 8.22 7.16
N VAL A 94 -6.66 7.08 7.73
CA VAL A 94 -5.68 6.15 7.14
C VAL A 94 -6.10 5.77 5.71
N GLU A 95 -7.40 5.64 5.47
CA GLU A 95 -7.96 5.23 4.18
C GLU A 95 -7.62 6.23 3.06
N TYR A 96 -7.68 7.53 3.33
CA TYR A 96 -7.31 8.55 2.33
C TYR A 96 -5.85 8.45 1.91
N TRP A 97 -4.93 8.36 2.86
CA TRP A 97 -3.50 8.22 2.57
C TRP A 97 -3.18 6.89 1.91
N PHE A 98 -3.92 5.85 2.27
CA PHE A 98 -3.79 4.53 1.68
C PHE A 98 -4.20 4.53 0.21
N LYS A 99 -5.38 5.08 -0.12
CA LYS A 99 -5.87 5.21 -1.51
C LYS A 99 -4.89 6.01 -2.36
N ARG A 100 -4.45 7.16 -1.85
CA ARG A 100 -3.45 8.01 -2.54
C ARG A 100 -2.15 7.27 -2.81
N CYS A 101 -1.65 6.50 -1.84
CA CYS A 101 -0.45 5.69 -2.05
C CYS A 101 -0.66 4.62 -3.13
N LEU A 102 -1.84 4.00 -3.18
CA LEU A 102 -2.16 3.02 -4.22
C LEU A 102 -2.22 3.66 -5.61
N THR A 103 -2.80 4.85 -5.78
CA THR A 103 -2.80 5.54 -7.08
C THR A 103 -1.40 5.96 -7.50
N GLU A 104 -0.57 6.49 -6.59
CA GLU A 104 0.83 6.83 -6.89
C GLU A 104 1.63 5.60 -7.35
N LYS A 105 1.32 4.41 -6.82
CA LYS A 105 1.95 3.14 -7.22
C LYS A 105 1.26 2.45 -8.42
N GLY A 106 0.26 3.08 -9.02
CA GLY A 106 -0.46 2.59 -10.20
C GLY A 106 -1.37 1.38 -9.95
N LEU A 107 -1.91 1.24 -8.73
CA LEU A 107 -2.82 0.17 -8.32
C LEU A 107 -4.28 0.62 -8.17
N GLU A 108 -4.57 1.92 -8.13
CA GLU A 108 -5.95 2.41 -8.07
C GLU A 108 -6.62 2.29 -9.46
N GLY A 109 -7.82 1.71 -9.51
CA GLY A 109 -8.58 1.48 -10.75
C GLY A 109 -8.48 0.08 -11.38
N ARG A 110 -7.85 -0.90 -10.71
CA ARG A 110 -7.78 -2.31 -11.18
C ARG A 110 -8.64 -3.30 -10.37
N PHE A 111 -9.74 -2.83 -9.78
CA PHE A 111 -10.73 -3.68 -9.11
C PHE A 111 -12.13 -3.29 -9.56
#